data_AF-A0A3M1SD90-F1
#
_entry.id   AF-A0A3M1SD90-F1
#
_cell.length_a   1.000
_cell.length_b   1.000
_cell.length_c   1.000
_cell.angle_alpha   90.00
_cell.angle_beta   90.00
_cell.angle_gamma   90.00
#
_symmetry.space_group_name_H-M   'P 1'
#
loop_
_entity.id
_entity.type
_entity.pdbx_description
1 polymer ?
#
loop_
_entity_poly.entity_id
_entity_poly.type
_entity_poly.pdbx_seq_one_letter_code
_entity_poly.pdbx_strand_id
1 'polypeptide(L)'
;MKKKMVIEIGVIIAIVMFIAIIFWAVRDRFWWRVYNVRVTCGEEELKNFNVYKHRNGDLLIIWRDGEKIGGLYIIKMKSGHVELPNSNQFYQFSSCLLTDNVPFEGVSMNSSKSDVAPSLEVKSNEVSFTALSGERVNLYFNL
;
A
#
# COMPACT_ATOMS: atom_id res chain seq x y z
N MET A 1 -33.66 31.82 21.85
CA MET A 1 -33.60 30.38 21.48
C MET A 1 -33.32 30.14 20.00
N LYS A 2 -34.18 30.58 19.06
CA LYS A 2 -34.01 30.29 17.62
C LYS A 2 -32.63 30.67 17.04
N LYS A 3 -32.09 31.85 17.37
CA LYS A 3 -30.75 32.30 16.91
C LYS A 3 -29.58 31.44 17.43
N LYS A 4 -29.69 30.89 18.64
CA LYS A 4 -28.64 30.05 19.25
C LYS A 4 -28.54 28.69 18.55
N MET A 5 -29.69 28.09 18.27
CA MET A 5 -29.79 26.82 17.53
C MET A 5 -29.25 26.92 16.10
N VAL A 6 -29.46 28.05 15.40
CA VAL A 6 -28.90 28.28 14.06
C VAL A 6 -27.37 28.37 14.10
N ILE A 7 -26.80 29.02 15.11
CA ILE A 7 -25.34 29.11 15.29
C ILE A 7 -24.75 27.72 15.58
N GLU A 8 -25.35 26.95 16.48
CA GLU A 8 -24.89 25.59 16.83
C GLU A 8 -24.88 24.66 15.61
N ILE A 9 -25.95 24.67 14.80
CA ILE A 9 -26.01 23.90 13.55
C ILE A 9 -24.93 24.37 12.56
N GLY A 10 -24.76 25.69 12.41
CA GLY A 10 -23.73 26.25 11.53
C GLY A 10 -22.32 25.82 11.91
N VAL A 11 -22.01 25.77 13.21
CA VAL A 11 -20.72 25.30 13.74
C VAL A 11 -20.52 23.81 13.46
N ILE A 12 -21.54 22.98 13.67
CA ILE A 12 -21.45 21.53 13.38
C ILE A 12 -21.17 21.31 11.89
N ILE A 13 -21.89 22.01 11.00
CA ILE A 13 -21.67 21.91 9.55
C ILE A 13 -20.24 22.34 9.19
N ALA A 14 -19.75 23.44 9.77
CA ALA A 14 -18.38 23.92 9.53
C ALA A 14 -17.33 22.89 9.97
N ILE A 15 -17.51 22.25 11.14
CA ILE A 15 -16.60 21.21 11.64
C ILE A 15 -16.61 19.99 10.69
N VAL A 16 -17.80 19.53 10.28
CA VAL A 16 -17.92 18.38 9.36
C VAL A 16 -17.25 18.68 8.02
N MET A 17 -17.46 19.86 7.45
CA MET A 17 -16.80 20.27 6.21
C MET A 17 -15.29 20.34 6.37
N PHE A 18 -14.81 20.90 7.47
CA PHE A 18 -13.37 20.98 7.76
C PHE A 18 -12.72 19.59 7.85
N ILE A 19 -13.34 18.66 8.58
CA ILE A 19 -12.87 17.27 8.67
C ILE A 19 -12.88 16.61 7.29
N ALA A 20 -13.95 16.80 6.51
CA ALA A 20 -14.05 16.23 5.17
C ALA A 20 -12.94 16.75 4.22
N ILE A 21 -12.62 18.05 4.27
CA ILE A 21 -11.55 18.65 3.48
C ILE A 21 -10.18 18.08 3.90
N ILE A 22 -9.91 18.00 5.20
CA ILE A 22 -8.67 17.39 5.70
C ILE A 22 -8.56 15.95 5.22
N PHE A 23 -9.61 15.15 5.43
CA PHE A 23 -9.63 13.75 4.99
C PHE A 23 -9.39 13.64 3.49
N TRP A 24 -10.01 14.49 2.69
CA TRP A 24 -9.80 14.52 1.24
C TRP A 24 -8.37 14.88 0.85
N ALA A 25 -7.71 15.79 1.58
CA ALA A 25 -6.33 16.18 1.36
C ALA A 25 -5.32 15.09 1.73
N VAL A 26 -5.63 14.26 2.75
CA VAL A 26 -4.71 13.21 3.22
C VAL A 26 -5.02 11.81 2.65
N ARG A 27 -6.19 11.60 2.04
CA ARG A 27 -6.63 10.26 1.59
C ARG A 27 -5.64 9.56 0.65
N ASP A 28 -4.93 10.31 -0.19
CA ASP A 28 -3.98 9.77 -1.17
C ASP A 28 -2.62 9.43 -0.53
N ARG A 29 -2.50 9.60 0.80
CA ARG A 29 -1.38 9.12 1.62
C ARG A 29 -1.69 7.81 2.33
N PHE A 30 -2.96 7.38 2.35
CA PHE A 30 -3.41 6.22 3.11
C PHE A 30 -3.36 4.92 2.32
N TRP A 31 -2.78 3.92 2.94
CA TRP A 31 -2.76 2.55 2.48
C TRP A 31 -3.53 1.69 3.48
N TRP A 32 -4.52 0.95 2.99
CA TRP A 32 -5.38 0.13 3.83
C TRP A 32 -4.89 -1.30 3.85
N ARG A 33 -4.79 -1.89 5.04
CA ARG A 33 -4.37 -3.28 5.17
C ARG A 33 -5.39 -4.20 4.52
N VAL A 34 -4.91 -5.11 3.69
CA VAL A 34 -5.71 -6.18 3.10
C VAL A 34 -5.55 -7.41 3.97
N TYR A 35 -6.67 -7.87 4.52
CA TYR A 35 -6.75 -9.12 5.28
C TYR A 35 -7.02 -10.29 4.32
N ASN A 36 -6.74 -11.52 4.75
CA ASN A 36 -6.98 -12.75 3.97
C ASN A 36 -6.21 -12.82 2.63
N VAL A 37 -4.98 -12.31 2.63
CA VAL A 37 -4.03 -12.56 1.54
C VAL A 37 -3.15 -13.73 1.95
N ARG A 38 -2.88 -14.65 1.04
CA ARG A 38 -1.83 -15.67 1.18
C ARG A 38 -0.66 -15.28 0.30
N VAL A 39 0.56 -15.29 0.84
CA VAL A 39 1.76 -14.90 0.09
C VAL A 39 2.74 -16.07 0.06
N THR A 40 3.23 -16.42 -1.13
CA THR A 40 4.29 -17.41 -1.30
C THR A 40 5.51 -16.78 -1.96
N CYS A 41 6.71 -17.28 -1.65
CA CYS A 41 7.97 -16.96 -2.32
C CYS A 41 8.59 -18.28 -2.79
N GLY A 42 8.63 -18.50 -4.10
CA GLY A 42 8.89 -19.83 -4.66
C GLY A 42 7.82 -20.82 -4.20
N GLU A 43 8.26 -21.90 -3.56
CA GLU A 43 7.40 -22.96 -3.02
C GLU A 43 7.00 -22.71 -1.55
N GLU A 44 7.63 -21.76 -0.87
CA GLU A 44 7.42 -21.51 0.55
C GLU A 44 6.32 -20.48 0.80
N GLU A 45 5.47 -20.75 1.79
CA GLU A 45 4.50 -19.77 2.27
C GLU A 45 5.19 -18.79 3.23
N LEU A 46 5.20 -17.51 2.84
CA LEU A 46 5.78 -16.46 3.67
C LEU A 46 4.91 -16.24 4.90
N LYS A 47 5.55 -16.22 6.07
CA LYS A 47 4.92 -15.79 7.32
C LYS A 47 5.33 -14.34 7.62
N ASN A 48 4.57 -13.67 8.48
CA ASN A 48 4.86 -12.29 8.93
C ASN A 48 4.93 -11.24 7.80
N PHE A 49 4.06 -11.36 6.79
CA PHE A 49 3.86 -10.31 5.80
C PHE A 49 2.66 -9.43 6.14
N ASN A 50 2.67 -8.22 5.60
CA ASN A 50 1.51 -7.34 5.54
C ASN A 50 1.35 -6.83 4.12
N VAL A 51 0.13 -6.92 3.60
CA VAL A 51 -0.25 -6.36 2.32
C VAL A 51 -1.16 -5.17 2.57
N TYR A 52 -0.89 -4.08 1.87
CA TYR A 52 -1.69 -2.88 1.92
C TYR A 52 -2.10 -2.47 0.52
N LYS A 53 -3.26 -1.83 0.41
CA LYS A 53 -3.83 -1.35 -0.85
C LYS A 53 -4.02 0.15 -0.78
N HIS A 54 -3.49 0.85 -1.77
CA HIS A 54 -3.75 2.26 -1.96
C HIS A 54 -5.05 2.49 -2.75
N ARG A 55 -5.61 3.70 -2.66
CA ARG A 55 -6.85 4.08 -3.34
C ARG A 55 -6.77 3.96 -4.87
N ASN A 56 -5.59 4.14 -5.45
CA ASN A 56 -5.39 4.01 -6.90
C ASN A 56 -5.33 2.55 -7.38
N GLY A 57 -5.39 1.58 -6.46
CA GLY A 57 -5.31 0.15 -6.73
C GLY A 57 -3.95 -0.47 -6.45
N ASP A 58 -2.89 0.33 -6.29
CA ASP A 58 -1.54 -0.16 -6.05
C ASP A 58 -1.44 -0.95 -4.73
N LEU A 59 -0.52 -1.91 -4.70
CA LEU A 59 -0.28 -2.75 -3.54
C LEU A 59 1.08 -2.45 -2.94
N LEU A 60 1.18 -2.50 -1.62
CA LEU A 60 2.43 -2.43 -0.88
C LEU A 60 2.57 -3.70 -0.05
N ILE A 61 3.71 -4.35 -0.18
CA ILE A 61 4.02 -5.59 0.54
C ILE A 61 5.19 -5.30 1.46
N ILE A 62 4.98 -5.57 2.75
CA ILE A 62 6.01 -5.51 3.77
C ILE A 62 6.19 -6.93 4.31
N TRP A 63 7.31 -7.55 4.00
CA TRP A 63 7.71 -8.82 4.58
C TRP A 63 8.76 -8.58 5.66
N ARG A 64 8.60 -9.21 6.82
CA ARG A 64 9.55 -9.16 7.93
C ARG A 64 10.11 -10.53 8.22
N ASP A 65 11.44 -10.58 8.32
CA ASP A 65 12.17 -11.73 8.86
C ASP A 65 12.64 -11.37 10.28
N GLY A 66 11.88 -11.84 11.28
CA GLY A 66 12.01 -11.40 12.66
C GLY A 66 11.74 -9.89 12.82
N GLU A 67 12.74 -9.16 13.32
CA GLU A 67 12.67 -7.70 13.49
C GLU A 67 13.08 -6.92 12.24
N LYS A 68 13.70 -7.57 11.24
CA LYS A 68 14.19 -6.91 10.03
C LYS A 68 13.14 -6.93 8.94
N ILE A 69 13.11 -5.88 8.12
CA ILE A 69 12.33 -5.88 6.87
C ILE A 69 13.09 -6.76 5.87
N GLY A 70 12.55 -7.94 5.60
CA GLY A 70 13.09 -8.90 4.64
C GLY A 70 12.76 -8.52 3.20
N GLY A 71 11.68 -7.75 2.98
CA GLY A 71 11.34 -7.20 1.67
C GLY A 71 10.28 -6.11 1.74
N LEU A 72 10.42 -5.11 0.88
CA LEU A 72 9.49 -3.98 0.76
C LEU A 72 9.26 -3.68 -0.73
N TYR A 73 8.04 -3.88 -1.21
CA TYR A 73 7.71 -3.81 -2.63
C TYR A 73 6.42 -3.02 -2.85
N ILE A 74 6.43 -2.07 -3.79
CA ILE A 74 5.22 -1.43 -4.32
C ILE A 74 4.91 -2.03 -5.68
N ILE A 75 3.71 -2.58 -5.84
CA ILE A 75 3.19 -3.08 -7.11
C ILE A 75 2.28 -2.02 -7.71
N LYS A 76 2.73 -1.40 -8.80
CA LYS A 76 1.97 -0.38 -9.51
C LYS A 76 1.04 -1.06 -10.51
N MET A 77 -0.21 -1.28 -10.10
CA MET A 77 -1.15 -2.14 -10.82
C MET A 77 -1.51 -1.61 -12.21
N LYS A 78 -1.56 -0.28 -12.36
CA LYS A 78 -1.90 0.36 -13.65
C LYS A 78 -0.74 0.35 -14.65
N SER A 79 0.47 0.55 -14.16
CA SER A 79 1.67 0.71 -15.00
C SER A 79 2.47 -0.58 -15.14
N GLY A 80 2.07 -1.66 -14.48
CA GLY A 80 2.61 -2.99 -14.72
C GLY A 80 4.05 -3.18 -14.23
N HIS A 81 4.48 -2.46 -13.20
CA HIS A 81 5.84 -2.57 -12.67
C HIS A 81 5.87 -2.63 -11.14
N VAL A 82 7.01 -3.11 -10.64
CA VAL A 82 7.31 -3.18 -9.21
C VAL A 82 8.40 -2.17 -8.88
N GLU A 83 8.22 -1.46 -7.78
CA GLU A 83 9.19 -0.50 -7.25
C GLU A 83 9.63 -0.90 -5.84
N LEU A 84 10.86 -0.52 -5.50
CA LEU A 84 11.42 -0.66 -4.16
C LEU A 84 11.40 0.72 -3.49
N PRO A 85 10.46 0.98 -2.57
CA PRO A 85 10.43 2.25 -1.86
C PRO A 85 11.47 2.28 -0.74
N ASN A 86 11.72 3.48 -0.23
CA ASN A 86 12.54 3.64 0.96
C ASN A 86 11.69 3.32 2.21
N SER A 87 12.20 2.48 3.11
CA SER A 87 11.49 2.06 4.33
C SER A 87 11.06 3.23 5.22
N ASN A 88 11.79 4.35 5.18
CA ASN A 88 11.52 5.51 6.03
C ASN A 88 10.33 6.36 5.55
N GLN A 89 9.70 6.02 4.41
CA GLN A 89 8.59 6.78 3.84
C GLN A 89 7.21 6.38 4.37
N PHE A 90 7.14 5.42 5.30
CA PHE A 90 5.87 4.88 5.80
C PHE A 90 5.77 4.87 7.32
N TYR A 91 4.64 5.37 7.83
CA TYR A 91 4.25 5.23 9.23
C TYR A 91 3.19 4.14 9.38
N GLN A 92 3.52 3.10 10.15
CA GLN A 92 2.67 1.93 10.33
C GLN A 92 1.74 2.07 11.52
N PHE A 93 0.44 1.86 11.26
CA PHE A 93 -0.61 1.69 12.25
C PHE A 93 -1.19 0.27 12.13
N SER A 94 -2.08 -0.11 13.05
CA SER A 94 -2.62 -1.49 13.13
C SER A 94 -3.35 -1.96 11.86
N SER A 95 -4.07 -1.05 11.20
CA SER A 95 -4.92 -1.32 10.03
C SER A 95 -4.56 -0.51 8.78
N CYS A 96 -3.63 0.43 8.88
CA CYS A 96 -3.23 1.28 7.75
C CYS A 96 -1.76 1.70 7.81
N LEU A 97 -1.24 2.15 6.67
CA LEU A 97 0.01 2.91 6.58
C LEU A 97 -0.28 4.31 6.05
N LEU A 98 0.51 5.27 6.51
CA LEU A 98 0.53 6.62 5.98
C LEU A 98 1.88 6.88 5.33
N THR A 99 1.89 7.48 4.13
CA THR A 99 3.13 7.85 3.44
C THR A 99 3.43 9.35 3.49
N ASP A 100 4.70 9.67 3.56
CA ASP A 100 5.21 11.05 3.58
C ASP A 100 5.03 11.78 2.25
N ASN A 101 5.20 11.07 1.15
CA ASN A 101 5.27 11.65 -0.19
C ASN A 101 4.16 11.08 -1.09
N VAL A 102 3.54 11.99 -1.85
CA VAL A 102 2.58 11.67 -2.91
C VAL A 102 2.98 12.47 -4.16
N PRO A 103 3.27 11.83 -5.31
CA PRO A 103 3.26 10.38 -5.52
C PRO A 103 4.34 9.68 -4.67
N PHE A 104 4.04 8.45 -4.25
CA PHE A 104 5.03 7.60 -3.57
C PHE A 104 6.05 7.10 -4.61
N GLU A 105 7.32 7.28 -4.27
CA GLU A 105 8.47 7.03 -5.15
C GLU A 105 9.24 5.81 -4.67
N GLY A 106 9.54 4.91 -5.60
CA GLY A 106 10.50 3.84 -5.40
C GLY A 106 11.40 3.67 -6.62
N VAL A 107 12.46 2.89 -6.45
CA VAL A 107 13.33 2.54 -7.57
C VAL A 107 12.66 1.41 -8.35
N SER A 108 12.37 1.65 -9.63
CA SER A 108 11.77 0.63 -10.49
C SER A 108 12.70 -0.58 -10.63
N MET A 109 12.15 -1.77 -10.43
CA MET A 109 12.89 -3.02 -10.63
C MET A 109 13.15 -3.28 -12.13
N ASN A 110 12.34 -2.71 -13.04
CA ASN A 110 12.46 -2.82 -14.51
C ASN A 110 13.64 -2.03 -15.12
N SER A 111 14.71 -1.80 -14.36
CA SER A 111 15.91 -1.14 -14.86
C SER A 111 16.67 -2.08 -15.80
N SER A 112 17.20 -1.54 -16.90
CA SER A 112 18.05 -2.24 -17.87
C SER A 112 19.36 -2.80 -17.29
N LYS A 113 19.63 -2.55 -16.01
CA LYS A 113 20.78 -3.05 -15.25
C LYS A 113 20.42 -4.15 -14.23
N SER A 114 19.18 -4.64 -14.20
CA SER A 114 18.78 -5.72 -13.30
C SER A 114 19.31 -7.06 -13.80
N ASP A 115 20.01 -7.80 -12.93
CA ASP A 115 20.57 -9.13 -13.25
C ASP A 115 19.48 -10.19 -13.49
N VAL A 116 18.27 -9.95 -12.95
CA VAL A 116 17.09 -10.81 -13.16
C VAL A 116 16.03 -9.99 -13.86
N ALA A 117 15.43 -10.56 -14.92
CA ALA A 117 14.32 -9.91 -15.63
C ALA A 117 13.10 -9.82 -14.68
N PRO A 118 12.72 -8.61 -14.26
CA PRO A 118 11.54 -8.42 -13.44
C PRO A 118 10.30 -8.71 -14.28
N SER A 119 9.38 -9.48 -13.72
CA SER A 119 8.08 -9.71 -14.32
C SER A 119 6.99 -9.47 -13.30
N LEU A 120 5.85 -8.97 -13.76
CA LEU A 120 4.63 -8.77 -12.99
C LEU A 120 3.47 -9.36 -13.79
N GLU A 121 2.70 -10.24 -13.16
CA GLU A 121 1.46 -10.79 -13.67
C GLU A 121 0.34 -10.42 -12.72
N VAL A 122 -0.76 -9.88 -13.29
CA VAL A 122 -1.95 -9.51 -12.53
C VAL A 122 -3.13 -10.28 -13.11
N LYS A 123 -3.71 -11.17 -12.30
CA LYS A 123 -4.94 -11.90 -12.57
C LYS A 123 -6.02 -11.47 -11.57
N SER A 124 -7.26 -11.94 -11.75
CA SER A 124 -8.40 -11.50 -10.95
C SER A 124 -8.20 -11.64 -9.43
N ASN A 125 -7.61 -12.75 -8.97
CA ASN A 125 -7.41 -13.07 -7.55
C ASN A 125 -5.94 -13.37 -7.20
N GLU A 126 -5.02 -13.08 -8.13
CA GLU A 126 -3.61 -13.42 -7.99
C GLU A 126 -2.74 -12.30 -8.55
N VAL A 127 -1.74 -11.89 -7.79
CA VAL A 127 -0.69 -10.99 -8.27
C VAL A 127 0.65 -11.66 -8.06
N SER A 128 1.43 -11.79 -9.12
CA SER A 128 2.70 -12.51 -9.08
C SER A 128 3.82 -11.64 -9.61
N PHE A 129 4.93 -11.54 -8.89
CA PHE A 129 6.07 -10.74 -9.32
C PHE A 129 7.41 -11.37 -8.95
N THR A 130 8.48 -10.97 -9.63
CA THR A 130 9.85 -11.42 -9.31
C THR A 130 10.47 -10.52 -8.24
N ALA A 131 10.87 -11.09 -7.11
CA ALA A 131 11.56 -10.39 -6.03
C ALA A 131 13.03 -10.08 -6.39
N LEU A 132 13.70 -9.28 -5.55
CA LEU A 132 15.14 -9.01 -5.70
C LEU A 132 16.01 -10.27 -5.60
N SER A 133 15.56 -11.29 -4.86
CA SER A 133 16.23 -12.60 -4.79
C SER A 133 16.17 -13.37 -6.11
N GLY A 134 15.35 -12.92 -7.07
CA GLY A 134 15.03 -13.64 -8.30
C GLY A 134 13.88 -14.65 -8.15
N GLU A 135 13.40 -14.87 -6.93
CA GLU A 135 12.29 -15.78 -6.67
C GLU A 135 10.94 -15.17 -7.05
N ARG A 136 9.99 -16.05 -7.38
CA ARG A 136 8.62 -15.66 -7.72
C ARG A 136 7.81 -15.48 -6.45
N VAL A 137 7.34 -14.26 -6.20
CA VAL A 137 6.40 -13.96 -5.12
C VAL A 137 4.98 -13.97 -5.68
N ASN A 138 4.08 -14.72 -5.07
CA ASN A 138 2.67 -14.78 -5.47
C ASN A 138 1.77 -14.33 -4.31
N LEU A 139 0.80 -13.49 -4.61
CA LEU A 139 -0.22 -13.01 -3.69
C LEU A 139 -1.57 -13.55 -4.13
N TYR A 140 -2.17 -14.39 -3.30
CA TYR A 140 -3.50 -14.93 -3.53
C TYR A 140 -4.51 -14.19 -2.64
N PHE A 141 -5.48 -13.56 -3.26
CA PHE A 141 -6.55 -12.82 -2.58
C PHE A 141 -7.77 -13.73 -2.45
N ASN A 142 -8.11 -14.13 -1.23
CA ASN A 142 -9.34 -14.86 -0.97
C ASN A 142 -10.48 -13.84 -0.84
N LEU A 143 -11.30 -13.73 -1.89
CA LEU A 143 -12.54 -12.94 -1.91
C LEU A 143 -13.69 -13.68 -1.23
#